data_AF-A0A7C4A9H5-F1
#
_entry.id   AF-A0A7C4A9H5-F1
#
_cell.length_a   1.000
_cell.length_b   1.000
_cell.length_c   1.000
_cell.angle_alpha   90.00
_cell.angle_beta   90.00
_cell.angle_gamma   90.00
#
_symmetry.space_group_name_H-M   'P 1'
#
loop_
_entity.id
_entity.type
_entity.pdbx_description
1 polymer ?
#
loop_
_entity_poly.entity_id
_entity_poly.type
_entity_poly.pdbx_seq_one_letter_code
_entity_poly.pdbx_strand_id
1 'polypeptide(L)'
;GLLGSGLAAKQIVVWDKQLSALRAAGFTVLADRYGVRLAGSQDEGYDPDECYPAEGQPLGRLVAGDLEFGVHDDNLGRKSYVSKLVSRQITKIINLTPLLNHNLAGVSGNLYGLAMASVDNTLRFVTDAETLAKAVPEIYALPLVGDRVVLNIVDALIAQYYGESHGLLHYAGALNQLRFSTDPVALDVLSIQELDRQRAAAQVTPVKVSLELYDIAALLEIGVADPRAIRVEIVP
;
A
#
# COMPACT_ATOMS: atom_id res chain seq x y z
N GLY A 1 3.78 -21.90 -2.38
CA GLY A 1 3.70 -20.81 -1.38
C GLY A 1 4.89 -20.87 -0.43
N LEU A 2 5.13 -19.84 0.36
CA LEU A 2 6.35 -19.65 1.16
C LEU A 2 6.71 -20.84 2.09
N LEU A 3 5.71 -21.45 2.75
CA LEU A 3 5.93 -22.65 3.57
C LEU A 3 6.41 -23.84 2.71
N GLY A 4 5.80 -24.04 1.55
CA GLY A 4 6.17 -25.09 0.61
C GLY A 4 7.55 -24.90 -0.03
N SER A 5 8.10 -23.67 -0.01
CA SER A 5 9.48 -23.39 -0.42
C SER A 5 10.49 -23.52 0.74
N GLY A 6 10.06 -23.98 1.92
CA GLY A 6 10.95 -24.29 3.05
C GLY A 6 11.15 -23.17 4.08
N LEU A 7 10.44 -22.04 3.99
CA LEU A 7 10.48 -21.01 5.03
C LEU A 7 9.74 -21.50 6.27
N ALA A 8 10.35 -21.35 7.44
CA ALA A 8 9.67 -21.66 8.69
C ALA A 8 8.54 -20.67 8.94
N ALA A 9 7.40 -21.12 9.45
CA ALA A 9 6.22 -20.26 9.68
C ALA A 9 6.53 -19.03 10.55
N LYS A 10 7.42 -19.17 11.54
CA LYS A 10 7.92 -18.07 12.39
C LYS A 10 8.69 -16.97 11.64
N GLN A 11 9.13 -17.23 10.41
CA GLN A 11 9.80 -16.26 9.53
C GLN A 11 8.81 -15.57 8.58
N ILE A 12 7.52 -15.90 8.67
CA ILE A 12 6.47 -15.33 7.83
C ILE A 12 5.58 -14.47 8.72
N VAL A 13 5.45 -13.21 8.35
CA VAL A 13 4.51 -12.27 8.95
C VAL A 13 3.56 -11.75 7.88
N VAL A 14 2.26 -11.83 8.14
CA VAL A 14 1.25 -11.08 7.40
C VAL A 14 1.02 -9.79 8.17
N TRP A 15 1.18 -8.65 7.53
CA TRP A 15 1.13 -7.36 8.19
C TRP A 15 0.37 -6.32 7.38
N ASP A 16 -0.14 -5.33 8.10
CA ASP A 16 -0.84 -4.15 7.57
C ASP A 16 -0.55 -2.97 8.53
N LYS A 17 -1.13 -1.80 8.29
CA LYS A 17 -1.04 -0.64 9.18
C LYS A 17 -1.53 -0.96 10.59
N GLN A 18 -2.64 -1.68 10.70
CA GLN A 18 -3.31 -2.01 11.97
C GLN A 18 -3.62 -3.51 12.06
N LEU A 19 -3.21 -4.14 13.16
CA LEU A 19 -3.51 -5.55 13.43
C LEU A 19 -5.01 -5.82 13.57
N SER A 20 -5.76 -4.84 14.07
CA SER A 20 -7.22 -4.92 14.18
C SER A 20 -7.90 -5.09 12.82
N ALA A 21 -7.41 -4.42 11.77
CA ALA A 21 -7.94 -4.52 10.42
C ALA A 21 -7.73 -5.94 9.85
N LEU A 22 -6.53 -6.52 10.01
CA LEU A 22 -6.26 -7.90 9.62
C LEU A 22 -7.17 -8.91 10.34
N ARG A 23 -7.37 -8.72 11.64
CA ARG A 23 -8.27 -9.58 12.44
C ARG A 23 -9.72 -9.46 11.95
N ALA A 24 -10.20 -8.25 11.69
CA ALA A 24 -11.54 -8.00 11.17
C ALA A 24 -11.75 -8.60 9.77
N ALA A 25 -10.71 -8.60 8.93
CA ALA A 25 -10.71 -9.22 7.61
C ALA A 25 -10.58 -10.77 7.65
N GLY A 26 -10.46 -11.38 8.83
CA GLY A 26 -10.45 -12.83 9.00
C GLY A 26 -9.08 -13.50 8.86
N PHE A 27 -7.98 -12.73 8.78
CA PHE A 27 -6.63 -13.29 8.65
C PHE A 27 -6.19 -14.14 9.84
N THR A 28 -6.85 -14.04 10.99
CA THR A 28 -6.58 -14.90 12.16
C THR A 28 -6.74 -16.38 11.81
N VAL A 29 -7.77 -16.74 11.03
CA VAL A 29 -8.00 -18.14 10.61
C VAL A 29 -6.84 -18.67 9.76
N LEU A 30 -6.30 -17.81 8.88
CA LEU A 30 -5.14 -18.13 8.06
C LEU A 30 -3.88 -18.27 8.91
N ALA A 31 -3.66 -17.34 9.84
CA ALA A 31 -2.53 -17.34 10.75
C ALA A 31 -2.48 -18.61 11.60
N ASP A 32 -3.61 -18.98 12.22
CA ASP A 32 -3.72 -20.18 13.06
C ASP A 32 -3.51 -21.45 12.25
N ARG A 33 -4.11 -21.54 11.05
CA ARG A 33 -3.97 -22.70 10.16
C ARG A 33 -2.52 -22.97 9.78
N TYR A 34 -1.76 -21.91 9.51
CA TYR A 34 -0.41 -22.02 8.95
C TYR A 34 0.70 -21.74 9.98
N GLY A 35 0.35 -21.40 11.22
CA GLY A 35 1.30 -21.04 12.27
C GLY A 35 2.13 -19.79 11.98
N VAL A 36 1.62 -18.88 11.15
CA VAL A 36 2.30 -17.64 10.77
C VAL A 36 1.88 -16.47 11.67
N ARG A 37 2.69 -15.42 11.73
CA ARG A 37 2.43 -14.26 12.59
C ARG A 37 1.56 -13.22 11.89
N LEU A 38 0.64 -12.59 12.64
CA LEU A 38 0.02 -11.33 12.24
C LEU A 38 0.66 -10.16 12.98
N ALA A 39 0.86 -9.03 12.30
CA ALA A 39 1.40 -7.83 12.92
C ALA A 39 0.79 -6.55 12.32
N GLY A 40 0.80 -5.46 13.09
CA GLY A 40 0.39 -4.14 12.62
C GLY A 40 1.50 -3.13 12.84
N SER A 41 1.75 -2.26 11.86
CA SER A 41 2.77 -1.21 11.98
C SER A 41 2.57 -0.32 13.19
N GLN A 42 1.32 0.10 13.45
CA GLN A 42 0.96 0.92 14.61
C GLN A 42 1.08 0.14 15.92
N ASP A 43 0.71 -1.14 15.93
CA ASP A 43 0.74 -2.00 17.11
C ASP A 43 2.18 -2.30 17.58
N GLU A 44 3.12 -2.40 16.65
CA GLU A 44 4.55 -2.64 16.92
C GLU A 44 5.33 -1.34 17.16
N GLY A 45 4.73 -0.21 16.76
CA GLY A 45 5.29 1.13 16.88
C GLY A 45 6.36 1.44 15.83
N TYR A 46 6.91 2.63 15.96
CA TYR A 46 7.77 3.26 14.97
C TYR A 46 9.18 3.50 15.49
N ASP A 47 10.14 3.50 14.59
CA ASP A 47 11.57 3.57 14.86
C ASP A 47 12.03 5.03 14.92
N PRO A 48 12.48 5.56 16.07
CA PRO A 48 12.89 6.96 16.19
C PRO A 48 14.13 7.32 15.36
N ASP A 49 14.92 6.31 14.98
CA ASP A 49 16.18 6.50 14.26
C ASP A 49 15.98 6.48 12.72
N GLU A 50 14.83 6.00 12.25
CA GLU A 50 14.54 5.82 10.83
C GLU A 50 13.29 6.60 10.45
N CYS A 51 13.45 7.71 9.72
CA CYS A 51 12.32 8.53 9.30
C CYS A 51 12.45 9.02 7.87
N TYR A 52 11.30 9.14 7.21
CA TYR A 52 11.15 9.95 6.02
C TYR A 52 11.39 11.43 6.40
N PRO A 53 12.36 12.12 5.74
CA PRO A 53 12.83 13.42 6.16
C PRO A 53 11.73 14.49 6.25
N ALA A 54 11.87 15.39 7.23
CA ALA A 54 10.94 16.48 7.48
C ALA A 54 11.12 17.71 6.56
N GLU A 55 12.24 17.79 5.84
CA GLU A 55 12.60 18.96 5.06
C GLU A 55 11.65 19.13 3.87
N GLY A 56 11.10 20.33 3.69
CA GLY A 56 10.10 20.62 2.66
C GLY A 56 8.72 20.00 2.88
N GLN A 57 8.53 19.16 3.90
CA GLN A 57 7.27 18.47 4.14
C GLN A 57 6.25 19.31 4.93
N PRO A 58 4.94 19.20 4.63
CA PRO A 58 3.90 19.89 5.38
C PRO A 58 3.88 19.46 6.85
N LEU A 59 3.46 20.38 7.71
CA LEU A 59 3.21 20.08 9.12
C LEU A 59 1.92 19.27 9.24
N GLY A 60 1.99 18.12 9.90
CA GLY A 60 0.85 17.25 10.14
C GLY A 60 0.34 17.36 11.57
N ARG A 61 -0.98 17.21 11.75
CA ARG A 61 -1.56 16.95 13.07
C ARG A 61 -1.38 15.48 13.40
N LEU A 62 -0.64 15.21 14.46
CA LEU A 62 -0.39 13.87 14.97
C LEU A 62 -1.68 13.30 15.57
N VAL A 63 -1.86 11.99 15.43
CA VAL A 63 -2.99 11.25 15.99
C VAL A 63 -2.51 10.08 16.84
N ALA A 64 -3.41 9.55 17.67
CA ALA A 64 -3.12 8.35 18.46
C ALA A 64 -2.61 7.23 17.56
N GLY A 65 -1.41 6.73 17.85
CA GLY A 65 -0.69 5.74 17.05
C GLY A 65 0.58 6.30 16.39
N ASP A 66 0.70 7.61 16.20
CA ASP A 66 1.95 8.23 15.74
C ASP A 66 2.98 8.30 16.89
N LEU A 67 4.27 8.18 16.57
CA LEU A 67 5.36 8.09 17.54
C LEU A 67 5.44 9.34 18.44
N GLU A 68 5.25 10.51 17.85
CA GLU A 68 5.36 11.81 18.52
C GLU A 68 4.02 12.28 19.12
N PHE A 69 2.95 11.48 19.03
CA PHE A 69 1.65 11.88 19.58
C PHE A 69 1.71 12.01 21.11
N GLY A 70 1.29 13.16 21.62
CA GLY A 70 1.34 13.50 23.04
C GLY A 70 2.72 13.89 23.56
N VAL A 71 3.74 13.98 22.70
CA VAL A 71 5.10 14.41 23.08
C VAL A 71 5.19 15.93 23.16
N HIS A 72 4.49 16.65 22.27
CA HIS A 72 4.42 18.10 22.21
C HIS A 72 3.00 18.59 22.49
N ASP A 73 2.86 19.76 23.12
CA ASP A 73 1.56 20.32 23.51
C ASP A 73 0.63 20.58 22.32
N ASP A 74 1.18 20.90 21.15
CA ASP A 74 0.43 21.20 19.93
C ASP A 74 0.07 19.95 19.11
N ASN A 75 0.67 18.78 19.41
CA ASN A 75 0.57 17.55 18.63
C ASN A 75 0.83 17.77 17.13
N LEU A 76 1.85 18.57 16.80
CA LEU A 76 2.27 18.81 15.42
C LEU A 76 3.60 18.11 15.13
N GLY A 77 3.70 17.51 13.95
CA GLY A 77 4.91 16.77 13.55
C GLY A 77 5.19 16.87 12.05
N ARG A 78 6.48 16.92 11.69
CA ARG A 78 6.94 16.92 10.28
C ARG A 78 7.64 15.64 9.86
N LYS A 79 7.89 14.72 10.79
CA LYS A 79 8.55 13.46 10.51
C LYS A 79 7.52 12.36 10.33
N SER A 80 7.85 11.41 9.48
CA SER A 80 7.12 10.15 9.36
C SER A 80 8.12 9.03 9.62
N TYR A 81 8.03 8.40 10.77
CA TYR A 81 8.93 7.36 11.25
C TYR A 81 8.55 6.02 10.63
N VAL A 82 9.56 5.23 10.26
CA VAL A 82 9.38 3.89 9.67
C VAL A 82 8.98 2.92 10.78
N SER A 83 8.03 2.02 10.50
CA SER A 83 7.59 1.02 11.49
C SER A 83 8.75 0.11 11.89
N LYS A 84 8.82 -0.25 13.18
CA LYS A 84 9.79 -1.23 13.69
C LYS A 84 9.66 -2.59 13.00
N LEU A 85 8.47 -2.94 12.51
CA LEU A 85 8.29 -4.14 11.68
C LEU A 85 9.16 -4.07 10.44
N VAL A 86 9.00 -2.98 9.69
CA VAL A 86 9.75 -2.74 8.46
C VAL A 86 11.22 -2.58 8.81
N SER A 87 11.63 -1.58 9.61
CA SER A 87 13.05 -1.28 9.84
C SER A 87 13.84 -2.44 10.45
N ARG A 88 13.27 -3.20 11.39
CA ARG A 88 14.02 -4.17 12.23
C ARG A 88 13.69 -5.64 12.01
N GLN A 89 12.49 -5.99 11.54
CA GLN A 89 12.02 -7.39 11.55
C GLN A 89 11.85 -7.99 10.14
N ILE A 90 11.53 -7.17 9.14
CA ILE A 90 11.25 -7.62 7.78
C ILE A 90 12.48 -7.41 6.89
N THR A 91 12.91 -8.49 6.23
CA THR A 91 14.04 -8.46 5.28
C THR A 91 13.59 -8.52 3.82
N LYS A 92 12.39 -9.03 3.57
CA LYS A 92 11.79 -9.22 2.24
C LYS A 92 10.28 -8.99 2.32
N ILE A 93 9.74 -8.22 1.40
CA ILE A 93 8.32 -7.83 1.32
C ILE A 93 7.73 -8.44 0.06
N ILE A 94 6.63 -9.17 0.22
CA ILE A 94 5.71 -9.50 -0.86
C ILE A 94 4.49 -8.61 -0.65
N ASN A 95 4.26 -7.69 -1.57
CA ASN A 95 3.15 -6.76 -1.49
C ASN A 95 1.90 -7.41 -2.09
N LEU A 96 0.78 -7.36 -1.39
CA LEU A 96 -0.50 -7.90 -1.85
C LEU A 96 -1.55 -6.82 -1.71
N THR A 97 -2.12 -6.37 -2.84
CA THR A 97 -3.08 -5.27 -2.86
C THR A 97 -4.36 -5.63 -3.59
N PRO A 98 -5.53 -5.17 -3.13
CA PRO A 98 -6.76 -5.37 -3.86
C PRO A 98 -6.89 -4.39 -5.04
N LEU A 99 -7.71 -4.71 -6.03
CA LEU A 99 -8.03 -3.81 -7.13
C LEU A 99 -9.19 -2.85 -6.76
N LEU A 100 -8.91 -1.82 -5.97
CA LEU A 100 -9.92 -0.86 -5.50
C LEU A 100 -9.57 0.57 -5.91
N ASN A 101 -10.57 1.38 -6.23
CA ASN A 101 -10.40 2.82 -6.42
C ASN A 101 -9.81 3.50 -5.17
N HIS A 102 -8.94 4.47 -5.40
CA HIS A 102 -8.53 5.45 -4.40
C HIS A 102 -8.70 6.85 -4.97
N ASN A 103 -9.33 7.77 -4.24
CA ASN A 103 -9.77 9.03 -4.82
C ASN A 103 -8.60 9.97 -5.19
N LEU A 104 -7.49 9.88 -4.45
CA LEU A 104 -6.27 10.64 -4.72
C LEU A 104 -5.25 9.88 -5.57
N ALA A 105 -4.86 8.67 -5.15
CA ALA A 105 -3.86 7.85 -5.84
C ALA A 105 -4.37 7.15 -7.11
N GLY A 106 -5.69 7.15 -7.38
CA GLY A 106 -6.30 6.39 -8.48
C GLY A 106 -6.64 4.96 -8.12
N VAL A 107 -5.69 4.24 -7.52
CA VAL A 107 -5.88 2.87 -7.02
C VAL A 107 -5.34 2.73 -5.60
N SER A 108 -6.00 1.93 -4.77
CA SER A 108 -5.48 1.48 -3.47
C SER A 108 -4.44 0.37 -3.70
N GLY A 109 -3.39 0.73 -4.47
CA GLY A 109 -2.43 -0.19 -5.07
C GLY A 109 -1.12 -0.33 -4.32
N ASN A 110 -0.13 -0.89 -5.01
CA ASN A 110 1.14 -1.32 -4.48
C ASN A 110 1.95 -0.18 -3.87
N LEU A 111 2.02 0.97 -4.56
CA LEU A 111 2.79 2.12 -4.07
C LEU A 111 2.13 2.75 -2.85
N TYR A 112 0.88 3.18 -3.00
CA TYR A 112 0.13 3.88 -1.95
C TYR A 112 0.00 3.03 -0.68
N GLY A 113 -0.46 1.78 -0.82
CA GLY A 113 -0.71 0.90 0.31
C GLY A 113 0.55 0.64 1.13
N LEU A 114 1.65 0.27 0.47
CA LEU A 114 2.90 -0.04 1.17
C LEU A 114 3.51 1.20 1.81
N ALA A 115 3.54 2.34 1.11
CA ALA A 115 4.09 3.59 1.65
C ALA A 115 3.32 4.02 2.92
N MET A 116 1.99 4.06 2.85
CA MET A 116 1.16 4.50 3.96
C MET A 116 1.16 3.52 5.15
N ALA A 117 1.32 2.21 4.88
CA ALA A 117 1.45 1.20 5.93
C ALA A 117 2.84 1.24 6.61
N SER A 118 3.88 1.68 5.91
CA SER A 118 5.27 1.59 6.38
C SER A 118 5.68 2.69 7.35
N VAL A 119 5.04 3.86 7.32
CA VAL A 119 5.42 5.01 8.18
C VAL A 119 4.26 5.52 9.02
N ASP A 120 4.49 6.36 10.03
CA ASP A 120 3.46 7.09 10.76
C ASP A 120 3.20 8.51 10.19
N ASN A 121 2.33 9.29 10.85
CA ASN A 121 2.03 10.68 10.50
C ASN A 121 1.68 10.86 9.00
N THR A 122 0.82 9.97 8.50
CA THR A 122 0.47 9.89 7.07
C THR A 122 -0.73 10.76 6.69
N LEU A 123 -1.52 11.22 7.66
CA LEU A 123 -2.72 12.03 7.41
C LEU A 123 -2.41 13.34 6.69
N ARG A 124 -1.20 13.89 6.85
CA ARG A 124 -0.76 15.10 6.17
C ARG A 124 -0.52 14.93 4.67
N PHE A 125 -0.43 13.69 4.18
CA PHE A 125 -0.20 13.42 2.76
C PHE A 125 -1.49 13.24 1.97
N VAL A 126 -2.61 12.93 2.63
CA VAL A 126 -3.90 12.63 2.00
C VAL A 126 -4.82 13.86 1.94
N THR A 127 -4.25 15.06 2.05
CA THR A 127 -4.99 16.33 1.94
C THR A 127 -5.39 16.63 0.50
N ASP A 128 -4.51 16.29 -0.43
CA ASP A 128 -4.65 16.57 -1.86
C ASP A 128 -3.74 15.63 -2.67
N ALA A 129 -4.03 15.53 -3.97
CA ALA A 129 -3.33 14.60 -4.85
C ALA A 129 -1.86 15.00 -5.12
N GLU A 130 -1.51 16.29 -5.07
CA GLU A 130 -0.16 16.77 -5.36
C GLU A 130 0.80 16.41 -4.22
N THR A 131 0.39 16.64 -2.98
CA THR A 131 1.14 16.24 -1.79
C THR A 131 1.32 14.71 -1.76
N LEU A 132 0.25 13.97 -2.06
CA LEU A 132 0.31 12.50 -2.09
C LEU A 132 1.25 11.99 -3.18
N ALA A 133 1.22 12.60 -4.37
CA ALA A 133 2.04 12.21 -5.52
C ALA A 133 3.54 12.34 -5.27
N LYS A 134 3.97 13.23 -4.37
CA LYS A 134 5.37 13.38 -3.95
C LYS A 134 5.71 12.41 -2.80
N ALA A 135 4.89 12.39 -1.75
CA ALA A 135 5.19 11.62 -0.55
C ALA A 135 5.19 10.10 -0.77
N VAL A 136 4.24 9.57 -1.56
CA VAL A 136 4.12 8.11 -1.76
C VAL A 136 5.38 7.53 -2.44
N PRO A 137 5.84 8.04 -3.59
CA PRO A 137 7.06 7.54 -4.23
C PRO A 137 8.29 7.73 -3.35
N GLU A 138 8.44 8.89 -2.68
CA GLU A 138 9.61 9.15 -1.84
C GLU A 138 9.69 8.21 -0.62
N ILE A 139 8.56 7.93 0.03
CA ILE A 139 8.51 6.95 1.13
C ILE A 139 8.78 5.53 0.62
N TYR A 140 8.24 5.17 -0.55
CA TYR A 140 8.47 3.85 -1.14
C TYR A 140 9.96 3.67 -1.51
N ALA A 141 10.62 4.73 -1.99
CA ALA A 141 12.03 4.73 -2.35
C ALA A 141 13.00 4.65 -1.15
N LEU A 142 12.51 4.70 0.10
CA LEU A 142 13.35 4.46 1.27
C LEU A 142 13.99 3.06 1.17
N PRO A 143 15.31 2.90 1.38
CA PRO A 143 15.99 1.60 1.28
C PRO A 143 15.39 0.52 2.20
N LEU A 144 14.85 0.92 3.35
CA LEU A 144 14.19 0.01 4.28
C LEU A 144 12.83 -0.50 3.78
N VAL A 145 12.24 0.16 2.77
CA VAL A 145 10.93 -0.15 2.19
C VAL A 145 11.13 -0.77 0.80
N GLY A 146 11.49 0.04 -0.19
CA GLY A 146 11.54 -0.33 -1.61
C GLY A 146 12.50 -1.48 -1.92
N ASP A 147 13.74 -1.41 -1.44
CA ASP A 147 14.77 -2.45 -1.71
C ASP A 147 14.41 -3.82 -1.12
N ARG A 148 13.46 -3.85 -0.18
CA ARG A 148 12.98 -5.09 0.43
C ARG A 148 11.83 -5.71 -0.35
N VAL A 149 11.17 -4.97 -1.25
CA VAL A 149 10.09 -5.50 -2.08
C VAL A 149 10.66 -6.44 -3.14
N VAL A 150 10.20 -7.68 -3.14
CA VAL A 150 10.66 -8.71 -4.10
C VAL A 150 9.58 -9.20 -5.04
N LEU A 151 8.31 -8.95 -4.71
CA LEU A 151 7.17 -9.32 -5.53
C LEU A 151 5.98 -8.45 -5.16
N ASN A 152 5.24 -8.00 -6.17
CA ASN A 152 3.98 -7.32 -6.03
C ASN A 152 2.87 -8.18 -6.65
N ILE A 153 1.74 -8.28 -5.95
CA ILE A 153 0.59 -9.09 -6.34
C ILE A 153 -0.65 -8.22 -6.23
N VAL A 154 -1.40 -8.07 -7.33
CA VAL A 154 -2.73 -7.49 -7.30
C VAL A 154 -3.77 -8.60 -7.26
N ASP A 155 -4.54 -8.64 -6.18
CA ASP A 155 -5.79 -9.39 -6.10
C ASP A 155 -6.87 -8.64 -6.88
N ALA A 156 -7.07 -9.07 -8.11
CA ALA A 156 -8.10 -8.58 -9.02
C ALA A 156 -9.21 -9.65 -9.18
N LEU A 157 -9.51 -10.43 -8.13
CA LEU A 157 -10.69 -11.30 -8.17
C LEU A 157 -11.97 -10.46 -8.33
N ILE A 158 -12.06 -9.40 -7.52
CA ILE A 158 -13.10 -8.38 -7.59
C ILE A 158 -12.42 -7.01 -7.70
N ALA A 159 -12.87 -6.21 -8.67
CA ALA A 159 -12.43 -4.85 -8.86
C ALA A 159 -13.54 -3.88 -8.45
N GLN A 160 -13.26 -2.90 -7.59
CA GLN A 160 -14.23 -1.83 -7.28
C GLN A 160 -13.79 -0.51 -7.91
N TYR A 161 -14.50 -0.08 -8.95
CA TYR A 161 -14.13 1.09 -9.75
C TYR A 161 -14.68 2.42 -9.23
N TYR A 162 -15.57 2.40 -8.25
CA TYR A 162 -16.09 3.61 -7.61
C TYR A 162 -16.29 3.40 -6.10
N GLY A 163 -16.11 4.45 -5.31
CA GLY A 163 -16.01 4.36 -3.85
C GLY A 163 -14.56 4.48 -3.38
N GLU A 164 -14.26 4.07 -2.15
CA GLU A 164 -12.91 4.07 -1.58
C GLU A 164 -12.96 3.16 -0.33
N SER A 165 -13.18 3.75 0.83
CA SER A 165 -13.33 3.05 2.11
C SER A 165 -14.65 2.29 2.27
N HIS A 166 -15.60 2.47 1.35
CA HIS A 166 -16.90 1.82 1.37
C HIS A 166 -16.98 0.74 0.30
N GLY A 167 -17.36 -0.48 0.71
CA GLY A 167 -17.67 -1.58 -0.19
C GLY A 167 -18.99 -1.33 -0.92
N LEU A 168 -18.92 -0.99 -2.20
CA LEU A 168 -20.09 -0.70 -3.04
C LEU A 168 -20.18 -1.76 -4.15
N LEU A 169 -20.87 -2.86 -3.88
CA LEU A 169 -20.98 -4.00 -4.80
C LEU A 169 -21.56 -3.63 -6.17
N HIS A 170 -22.43 -2.62 -6.23
CA HIS A 170 -22.98 -2.10 -7.50
C HIS A 170 -21.92 -1.42 -8.38
N TYR A 171 -20.80 -1.01 -7.80
CA TYR A 171 -19.64 -0.44 -8.49
C TYR A 171 -18.44 -1.40 -8.51
N ALA A 172 -18.72 -2.71 -8.49
CA ALA A 172 -17.70 -3.74 -8.55
C ALA A 172 -17.93 -4.73 -9.70
N GLY A 173 -16.85 -5.28 -10.25
CA GLY A 173 -16.85 -6.28 -11.30
C GLY A 173 -15.90 -7.43 -10.98
N ALA A 174 -16.31 -8.66 -11.26
CA ALA A 174 -15.44 -9.83 -11.14
C ALA A 174 -14.52 -9.93 -12.36
N LEU A 175 -13.22 -9.83 -12.14
CA LEU A 175 -12.21 -10.08 -13.19
C LEU A 175 -11.58 -11.46 -13.07
N ASN A 176 -11.69 -12.07 -11.88
CA ASN A 176 -11.13 -13.38 -11.58
C ASN A 176 -9.63 -13.45 -11.96
N GLN A 177 -8.87 -12.42 -11.59
CA GLN A 177 -7.46 -12.29 -11.97
C GLN A 177 -6.57 -12.20 -10.74
N LEU A 178 -5.40 -12.82 -10.81
CA LEU A 178 -4.25 -12.47 -10.00
C LEU A 178 -3.16 -11.91 -10.93
N ARG A 179 -2.59 -10.75 -10.58
CA ARG A 179 -1.55 -10.10 -11.39
C ARG A 179 -0.26 -10.04 -10.59
N PHE A 180 0.83 -10.41 -11.21
CA PHE A 180 2.14 -10.53 -10.57
C PHE A 180 3.18 -9.71 -11.34
N SER A 181 4.02 -8.98 -10.62
CA SER A 181 5.13 -8.22 -11.21
C SER A 181 6.18 -7.91 -10.14
N THR A 182 7.43 -7.69 -10.56
CA THR A 182 8.43 -7.01 -9.74
C THR A 182 8.35 -5.49 -9.89
N ASP A 183 7.69 -4.99 -10.93
CA ASP A 183 7.42 -3.57 -11.17
C ASP A 183 6.06 -3.18 -10.55
N PRO A 184 6.05 -2.47 -9.40
CA PRO A 184 4.81 -2.02 -8.75
C PRO A 184 4.08 -0.93 -9.55
N VAL A 185 4.83 -0.09 -10.29
CA VAL A 185 4.26 1.00 -11.10
C VAL A 185 3.45 0.40 -12.25
N ALA A 186 3.95 -0.65 -12.90
CA ALA A 186 3.26 -1.34 -13.98
C ALA A 186 1.91 -1.92 -13.50
N LEU A 187 1.89 -2.55 -12.32
CA LEU A 187 0.66 -3.11 -11.75
C LEU A 187 -0.36 -2.03 -11.41
N ASP A 188 0.07 -0.91 -10.82
CA ASP A 188 -0.85 0.15 -10.41
C ASP A 188 -1.40 0.91 -11.63
N VAL A 189 -0.57 1.20 -12.63
CA VAL A 189 -1.01 1.83 -13.90
C VAL A 189 -1.99 0.94 -14.65
N LEU A 190 -1.72 -0.36 -14.78
CA LEU A 190 -2.66 -1.31 -15.38
C LEU A 190 -3.97 -1.39 -14.57
N SER A 191 -3.88 -1.29 -13.25
CA SER A 191 -5.03 -1.30 -12.35
C SER A 191 -5.90 -0.06 -12.57
N ILE A 192 -5.31 1.13 -12.69
CA ILE A 192 -6.05 2.37 -12.99
C ILE A 192 -6.77 2.27 -14.33
N GLN A 193 -6.07 1.82 -15.38
CA GLN A 193 -6.65 1.64 -16.71
C GLN A 193 -7.85 0.67 -16.67
N GLU A 194 -7.75 -0.39 -15.87
CA GLU A 194 -8.83 -1.34 -15.68
C GLU A 194 -10.04 -0.73 -14.95
N LEU A 195 -9.81 0.07 -13.89
CA LEU A 195 -10.89 0.77 -13.21
C LEU A 195 -11.59 1.77 -14.16
N ASP A 196 -10.84 2.49 -14.99
CA ASP A 196 -11.39 3.40 -16.00
C ASP A 196 -12.21 2.66 -17.05
N ARG A 197 -11.74 1.49 -17.50
CA ARG A 197 -12.48 0.62 -18.42
C ARG A 197 -13.84 0.21 -17.83
N GLN A 198 -13.88 -0.15 -16.53
CA GLN A 198 -15.13 -0.51 -15.88
C GLN A 198 -16.08 0.68 -15.69
N ARG A 199 -15.56 1.88 -15.35
CA ARG A 199 -16.35 3.11 -15.29
C ARG A 199 -17.00 3.42 -16.64
N ALA A 200 -16.23 3.33 -17.71
CA ALA A 200 -16.73 3.57 -19.07
C ALA A 200 -17.81 2.55 -19.46
N ALA A 201 -17.59 1.26 -19.17
CA ALA A 201 -18.57 0.22 -19.42
C ALA A 201 -19.88 0.40 -18.62
N ALA A 202 -19.77 0.88 -17.39
CA ALA A 202 -20.89 1.18 -16.50
C ALA A 202 -21.54 2.55 -16.77
N GLN A 203 -21.03 3.32 -17.74
CA GLN A 203 -21.49 4.69 -18.04
C GLN A 203 -21.49 5.63 -16.83
N VAL A 204 -20.55 5.42 -15.90
CA VAL A 204 -20.35 6.29 -14.75
C VAL A 204 -19.50 7.48 -15.16
N THR A 205 -19.75 8.65 -14.55
CA THR A 205 -18.97 9.86 -14.82
C THR A 205 -17.47 9.58 -14.64
N PRO A 206 -16.64 9.89 -15.65
CA PRO A 206 -15.20 9.69 -15.55
C PRO A 206 -14.62 10.42 -14.35
N VAL A 207 -13.84 9.71 -13.54
CA VAL A 207 -13.06 10.29 -12.47
C VAL A 207 -11.71 10.67 -13.06
N LYS A 208 -11.34 11.96 -13.01
CA LYS A 208 -10.02 12.39 -13.45
C LYS A 208 -9.00 12.02 -12.37
N VAL A 209 -8.29 10.91 -12.59
CA VAL A 209 -7.17 10.48 -11.75
C VAL A 209 -5.90 11.21 -12.20
N SER A 210 -5.13 11.76 -11.26
CA SER A 210 -3.79 12.27 -11.56
C SER A 210 -2.82 11.09 -11.67
N LEU A 211 -2.06 11.02 -12.76
CA LEU A 211 -0.99 10.02 -12.94
C LEU A 211 0.37 10.49 -12.42
N GLU A 212 0.46 11.72 -11.92
CA GLU A 212 1.69 12.36 -11.46
C GLU A 212 2.45 11.52 -10.42
N LEU A 213 1.74 10.82 -9.53
CA LEU A 213 2.33 9.89 -8.57
C LEU A 213 3.18 8.81 -9.27
N TYR A 214 2.65 8.21 -10.34
CA TYR A 214 3.30 7.14 -11.08
C TYR A 214 4.41 7.67 -11.97
N ASP A 215 4.25 8.87 -12.52
CA ASP A 215 5.31 9.55 -13.27
C ASP A 215 6.51 9.85 -12.36
N ILE A 216 6.28 10.36 -11.15
CA ILE A 216 7.33 10.59 -10.14
C ILE A 216 7.96 9.26 -9.72
N ALA A 217 7.16 8.21 -9.49
CA ALA A 217 7.68 6.90 -9.14
C ALA A 217 8.62 6.33 -10.22
N ALA A 218 8.29 6.55 -11.50
CA ALA A 218 9.16 6.17 -12.60
C ALA A 218 10.45 7.01 -12.66
N LEU A 219 10.37 8.31 -12.37
CA LEU A 219 11.55 9.18 -12.27
C LEU A 219 12.49 8.79 -11.12
N LEU A 220 11.94 8.26 -10.03
CA LEU A 220 12.70 7.71 -8.91
C LEU A 220 13.18 6.26 -9.14
N GLU A 221 13.01 5.74 -10.36
CA GLU A 221 13.43 4.38 -10.75
C GLU A 221 12.79 3.25 -9.93
N ILE A 222 11.62 3.50 -9.32
CA ILE A 222 10.86 2.49 -8.55
C ILE A 222 10.27 1.42 -9.48
N GLY A 223 9.95 1.81 -10.72
CA GLY A 223 9.40 0.95 -11.77
C GLY A 223 9.27 1.73 -13.06
N VAL A 224 9.05 1.05 -14.19
CA VAL A 224 9.03 1.69 -15.53
C VAL A 224 7.68 1.56 -16.22
N ALA A 225 6.67 1.09 -15.48
CA ALA A 225 5.32 0.86 -15.98
C ALA A 225 5.27 -0.07 -17.21
N ASP A 226 6.21 -1.01 -17.35
CA ASP A 226 6.26 -1.92 -18.52
C ASP A 226 5.20 -3.01 -18.40
N PRO A 227 4.15 -3.02 -19.26
CA PRO A 227 3.10 -4.02 -19.19
C PRO A 227 3.61 -5.44 -19.45
N ARG A 228 4.75 -5.59 -20.14
CA ARG A 228 5.37 -6.91 -20.42
C ARG A 228 5.96 -7.55 -19.18
N ALA A 229 6.19 -6.78 -18.12
CA ALA A 229 6.65 -7.28 -16.82
C ALA A 229 5.51 -7.93 -16.01
N ILE A 230 4.25 -7.78 -16.44
CA ILE A 230 3.09 -8.27 -15.71
C ILE A 230 2.69 -9.66 -16.20
N ARG A 231 2.62 -10.60 -15.26
CA ARG A 231 1.97 -11.90 -15.46
C ARG A 231 0.55 -11.85 -14.92
N VAL A 232 -0.43 -12.11 -15.77
CA VAL A 232 -1.84 -12.22 -15.37
C VAL A 232 -2.25 -13.69 -15.36
N GLU A 233 -2.83 -14.15 -14.26
CA GLU A 233 -3.43 -15.47 -14.12
C GLU A 233 -4.93 -15.35 -13.95
N ILE A 234 -5.69 -16.15 -14.70
CA ILE A 234 -7.15 -16.26 -14.54
C ILE A 234 -7.43 -17.34 -13.51
N VAL A 235 -8.20 -16.97 -12.48
CA VAL A 235 -8.67 -17.88 -11.44
C VAL A 235 -10.04 -18.43 -11.88
N PRO A 236 -10.22 -19.75 -11.95
CA PRO A 236 -11.48 -20.37 -12.35
C PRO A 236 -12.60 -20.19 -11.32
#